data_AF-A0A160VS73-F1
#
_entry.id   AF-A0A160VS73-F1
#
_cell.length_a   1.000
_cell.length_b   1.000
_cell.length_c   1.000
_cell.angle_alpha   90.00
_cell.angle_beta   90.00
_cell.angle_gamma   90.00
#
_symmetry.space_group_name_H-M   'P 1'
#
loop_
_entity.id
_entity.type
_entity.pdbx_description
1 polymer ?
#
loop_
_entity_poly.entity_id
_entity_poly.type
_entity_poly.pdbx_seq_one_letter_code
_entity_poly.pdbx_strand_id
1 'polypeptide(L)'
;MLEILGMIFFTGGALLMLYIAAFATTLDQRLAAFIGAIIYGIVGFMLVEAVSMDIRKKKNNKTTVIGLALAGFALNFYALWSYTNSIVPPLFLLGPSLLLALWVLFKVK
;
A
#
# COMPACT_ATOMS: atom_id res chain seq x y z
N MET A 1 8.93 -13.44 6.69
CA MET A 1 9.64 -13.20 5.41
C MET A 1 8.72 -12.54 4.38
N LEU A 2 7.48 -13.02 4.21
CA LEU A 2 6.46 -12.33 3.40
C LEU A 2 6.10 -10.95 3.96
N GLU A 3 6.15 -10.76 5.28
CA GLU A 3 5.87 -9.47 5.91
C GLU A 3 6.94 -8.41 5.57
N ILE A 4 8.20 -8.83 5.43
CA ILE A 4 9.32 -7.96 5.02
C ILE A 4 9.15 -7.56 3.55
N LEU A 5 8.78 -8.51 2.68
CA LEU A 5 8.38 -8.18 1.30
C LEU A 5 7.22 -7.18 1.30
N GLY A 6 6.18 -7.45 2.10
CA GLY A 6 5.03 -6.56 2.27
C GLY A 6 5.48 -5.15 2.62
N MET A 7 6.32 -5.00 3.64
CA MET A 7 6.90 -3.70 3.99
C MET A 7 7.55 -3.02 2.79
N ILE A 8 8.48 -3.68 2.11
CA ILE A 8 9.21 -3.09 0.97
C ILE A 8 8.25 -2.62 -0.12
N PHE A 9 7.23 -3.40 -0.46
CA PHE A 9 6.26 -3.02 -1.49
C PHE A 9 5.33 -1.90 -1.04
N PHE A 10 4.87 -1.89 0.21
CA PHE A 10 4.02 -0.81 0.72
C PHE A 10 4.79 0.50 0.91
N THR A 11 5.99 0.47 1.51
CA THR A 11 6.81 1.67 1.70
C THR A 11 7.39 2.18 0.38
N GLY A 12 7.85 1.29 -0.50
CA GLY A 12 8.26 1.63 -1.86
C GLY A 12 7.12 2.24 -2.68
N GLY A 13 5.92 1.65 -2.58
CA GLY A 13 4.71 2.22 -3.16
C GLY A 13 4.37 3.60 -2.59
N ALA A 14 4.51 3.81 -1.28
CA ALA A 14 4.28 5.11 -0.66
C ALA A 14 5.25 6.19 -1.19
N LEU A 15 6.54 5.87 -1.36
CA LEU A 15 7.52 6.80 -1.92
C LEU A 15 7.20 7.18 -3.36
N LEU A 16 6.80 6.20 -4.19
CA LEU A 16 6.34 6.45 -5.56
C LEU A 16 5.12 7.39 -5.58
N MET A 17 4.22 7.24 -4.62
CA MET A 17 3.02 8.08 -4.52
C MET A 17 3.34 9.49 -4.03
N LEU A 18 4.31 9.66 -3.14
CA LEU A 18 4.82 10.98 -2.77
C LEU A 18 5.46 11.68 -3.98
N TYR A 19 6.17 10.94 -4.84
CA TYR A 19 6.67 11.49 -6.09
C TYR A 19 5.51 11.99 -6.98
N ILE A 20 4.46 11.19 -7.18
CA ILE A 20 3.30 11.62 -7.97
C ILE A 20 2.57 12.79 -7.31
N ALA A 21 2.42 12.78 -5.99
CA ALA A 21 1.82 13.90 -5.25
C ALA A 21 2.61 15.21 -5.47
N ALA A 22 3.94 15.13 -5.56
CA ALA A 22 4.78 16.29 -5.81
C ALA A 22 4.68 16.79 -7.26
N PHE A 23 4.64 15.89 -8.24
CA PHE A 23 4.81 16.22 -9.67
C PHE A 23 3.56 16.10 -10.56
N ALA A 24 2.42 15.62 -10.04
CA ALA A 24 1.19 15.53 -10.81
C ALA A 24 0.61 16.91 -11.15
N THR A 25 0.00 17.01 -12.34
CA THR A 25 -0.50 18.26 -12.93
C THR A 25 -1.88 18.64 -12.41
N THR A 26 -2.70 17.66 -12.00
CA THR A 26 -4.06 17.89 -11.50
C THR A 26 -4.10 17.75 -9.98
N LEU A 27 -4.91 18.60 -9.34
CA LEU A 27 -5.05 18.60 -7.88
C LEU A 27 -5.64 17.28 -7.36
N ASP A 28 -6.56 16.68 -8.12
CA ASP A 28 -7.18 15.39 -7.79
C ASP A 28 -6.16 14.25 -7.74
N GLN A 29 -5.24 14.19 -8.72
CA GLN A 29 -4.15 13.21 -8.72
C GLN A 29 -3.21 13.41 -7.52
N ARG A 30 -2.90 14.68 -7.21
CA ARG A 30 -2.00 15.00 -6.09
C ARG A 30 -2.60 14.59 -4.75
N LEU A 31 -3.87 14.91 -4.51
CA LEU A 31 -4.56 14.53 -3.28
C LEU A 31 -4.73 13.01 -3.17
N ALA A 32 -5.14 12.34 -4.25
CA ALA A 32 -5.28 10.88 -4.27
C ALA A 32 -3.95 10.18 -3.99
N ALA A 33 -2.87 10.61 -4.64
CA ALA A 33 -1.52 10.09 -4.42
C ALA A 33 -1.01 10.40 -3.00
N PHE A 34 -1.26 11.61 -2.48
CA PHE A 34 -0.82 11.99 -1.13
C PHE A 34 -1.52 11.16 -0.04
N ILE A 35 -2.85 11.06 -0.11
CA ILE A 35 -3.63 10.24 0.84
C ILE A 35 -3.23 8.77 0.70
N GLY A 36 -3.10 8.28 -0.53
CA GLY A 36 -2.69 6.90 -0.79
C GLY A 36 -1.26 6.59 -0.31
N ALA A 37 -0.34 7.56 -0.38
CA ALA A 37 1.00 7.44 0.19
C ALA A 37 0.97 7.31 1.72
N ILE A 38 0.16 8.12 2.39
CA ILE A 38 -0.02 8.06 3.85
C ILE A 38 -0.57 6.68 4.24
N ILE A 39 -1.61 6.20 3.57
CA ILE A 39 -2.22 4.91 3.86
C ILE A 39 -1.20 3.77 3.66
N TYR A 40 -0.46 3.77 2.56
CA TYR A 40 0.58 2.76 2.31
C TYR A 40 1.73 2.85 3.32
N GLY A 41 2.12 4.05 3.74
CA GLY A 41 3.11 4.26 4.80
C GLY A 41 2.66 3.67 6.13
N ILE A 42 1.40 3.91 6.53
CA ILE A 42 0.80 3.34 7.74
C ILE A 42 0.78 1.81 7.66
N VAL A 43 0.31 1.24 6.54
CA VAL A 43 0.26 -0.22 6.35
C VAL A 43 1.66 -0.83 6.38
N GLY A 44 2.63 -0.20 5.72
CA GLY A 44 4.03 -0.61 5.75
C GLY A 44 4.59 -0.61 7.18
N PHE A 45 4.32 0.43 7.96
CA PHE A 45 4.76 0.54 9.35
C PHE A 45 4.11 -0.52 10.25
N MET A 46 2.79 -0.74 10.11
CA MET A 46 2.07 -1.79 10.85
C MET A 46 2.61 -3.20 10.54
N LEU A 47 3.07 -3.45 9.30
CA LEU A 47 3.73 -4.70 8.94
C LEU A 47 5.12 -4.82 9.57
N VAL A 48 5.88 -3.72 9.69
CA VAL A 48 7.17 -3.72 10.41
C VAL A 48 6.98 -4.00 11.89
N GLU A 49 6.04 -3.34 12.55
CA GLU A 49 5.76 -3.57 13.96
C GLU A 49 5.40 -5.04 14.23
N ALA A 50 4.65 -5.67 13.31
CA ALA A 50 4.31 -7.08 13.39
C ALA A 50 5.51 -8.04 13.25
N VAL A 51 6.60 -7.60 12.60
CA VAL A 51 7.84 -8.38 12.42
C VAL A 51 8.86 -8.12 13.52
N SER A 52 9.04 -6.86 13.89
CA SER A 52 10.11 -6.40 14.79
C SER A 52 9.80 -6.67 16.25
N MET A 53 8.53 -6.55 16.63
CA MET A 53 8.09 -6.98 17.96
C MET A 53 7.51 -8.38 17.75
N ASP A 54 8.01 -9.38 18.47
CA ASP A 54 7.45 -10.76 18.49
C ASP A 54 6.05 -10.80 19.15
N ILE A 55 5.25 -9.75 18.93
CA ILE A 55 3.85 -9.58 19.25
C ILE A 55 3.06 -10.45 18.27
N ARG A 56 3.23 -11.77 18.38
CA ARG A 56 2.30 -12.75 17.81
C ARG A 56 0.98 -12.81 18.58
N LYS A 57 0.87 -12.09 19.71
CA LYS A 57 -0.22 -12.23 20.70
C LYS A 57 -1.10 -11.00 20.95
N LYS A 58 -0.72 -9.79 20.54
CA LYS A 58 -1.62 -8.63 20.66
C LYS A 58 -2.43 -8.57 19.38
N LYS A 59 -3.75 -8.53 19.54
CA LYS A 59 -4.81 -8.57 18.52
C LYS A 59 -4.64 -7.44 17.50
N ASN A 60 -3.59 -7.50 16.67
CA ASN A 60 -3.40 -6.58 15.56
C ASN A 60 -4.59 -6.84 14.65
N ASN A 61 -5.41 -5.82 14.45
CA ASN A 61 -6.74 -5.98 13.88
C ASN A 61 -6.54 -6.20 12.36
N LYS A 62 -6.26 -7.45 11.98
CA LYS A 62 -5.83 -7.85 10.63
C LYS A 62 -6.78 -7.32 9.55
N THR A 63 -8.07 -7.29 9.86
CA THR A 63 -9.12 -6.69 9.02
C THR A 63 -8.87 -5.21 8.74
N THR A 64 -8.35 -4.46 9.71
CA THR A 64 -7.99 -3.04 9.56
C THR A 64 -6.78 -2.87 8.64
N VAL A 65 -5.74 -3.70 8.79
CA VAL A 65 -4.56 -3.66 7.90
C VAL A 65 -4.97 -3.95 6.45
N ILE A 66 -5.83 -4.95 6.24
CA ILE A 66 -6.32 -5.33 4.91
C ILE A 66 -7.26 -4.27 4.33
N GLY A 67 -8.17 -3.74 5.14
CA GLY A 67 -9.06 -2.65 4.72
C GLY A 67 -8.28 -1.41 4.29
N LEU A 68 -7.24 -1.03 5.06
CA LEU A 68 -6.34 0.06 4.70
C LEU A 68 -5.52 -0.27 3.45
N ALA A 69 -5.02 -1.50 3.31
CA ALA A 69 -4.28 -1.90 2.11
C ALA A 69 -5.14 -1.83 0.85
N LEU A 70 -6.41 -2.26 0.91
CA LEU A 70 -7.35 -2.20 -0.21
C LEU A 70 -7.75 -0.76 -0.54
N ALA A 71 -8.07 0.06 0.47
CA ALA A 71 -8.41 1.47 0.27
C ALA A 71 -7.22 2.26 -0.30
N GLY A 72 -6.03 2.03 0.26
CA GLY A 72 -4.78 2.59 -0.25
C GLY A 72 -4.50 2.13 -1.67
N PHE A 73 -4.72 0.85 -1.98
CA PHE A 73 -4.52 0.32 -3.33
C PHE A 73 -5.45 1.00 -4.32
N ALA A 74 -6.74 1.15 -4.02
CA ALA A 74 -7.68 1.81 -4.92
C ALA A 74 -7.29 3.27 -5.21
N LEU A 75 -6.92 4.03 -4.19
CA LEU A 75 -6.49 5.43 -4.33
C LEU A 75 -5.19 5.57 -5.12
N ASN A 76 -4.20 4.74 -4.79
CA ASN A 76 -2.91 4.71 -5.46
C ASN A 76 -3.03 4.23 -6.90
N PHE A 77 -3.87 3.23 -7.16
CA PHE A 77 -4.16 2.74 -8.49
C PHE A 77 -4.78 3.84 -9.34
N TYR A 78 -5.80 4.53 -8.84
CA TYR A 78 -6.43 5.64 -9.53
C TYR A 78 -5.43 6.76 -9.83
N ALA A 79 -4.64 7.19 -8.83
CA ALA A 79 -3.67 8.25 -9.00
C ALA A 79 -2.62 7.90 -10.07
N LEU A 80 -2.09 6.68 -10.03
CA LEU A 80 -1.04 6.22 -10.95
C LEU A 80 -1.60 5.95 -12.36
N TRP A 81 -2.81 5.41 -12.45
CA TRP A 81 -3.51 5.21 -13.72
C TRP A 81 -3.82 6.54 -14.39
N SER A 82 -4.36 7.49 -13.64
CA SER A 82 -4.68 8.84 -14.13
C SER A 82 -3.41 9.62 -14.51
N TYR A 83 -2.33 9.48 -13.74
CA TYR A 83 -1.05 10.14 -14.02
C TYR A 83 -0.36 9.58 -15.27
N THR A 84 -0.33 8.25 -15.43
CA THR A 84 0.35 7.60 -16.56
C THR A 84 -0.52 7.37 -17.78
N ASN A 85 -1.84 7.61 -17.67
CA ASN A 85 -2.86 7.25 -18.66
C ASN A 85 -2.76 5.77 -19.10
N SER A 86 -2.28 4.89 -18.21
CA SER A 86 -2.06 3.47 -18.51
C SER A 86 -2.36 2.61 -17.30
N ILE A 87 -2.92 1.42 -17.56
CA ILE A 87 -3.25 0.45 -16.51
C ILE A 87 -2.06 -0.43 -16.12
N VAL A 88 -1.02 -0.46 -16.95
CA VAL A 88 0.15 -1.33 -16.75
C VAL A 88 1.00 -0.89 -15.55
N PRO A 89 1.40 0.40 -15.40
CA PRO A 89 2.23 0.82 -14.27
C PRO A 89 1.58 0.57 -12.89
N PRO A 90 0.27 0.87 -12.69
CA PRO A 90 -0.41 0.54 -11.43
C PRO A 90 -0.36 -0.95 -11.10
N LEU A 91 -0.60 -1.82 -12.09
CA LEU A 91 -0.63 -3.27 -11.87
C LEU A 91 0.75 -3.84 -11.54
N PHE A 92 1.81 -3.38 -12.21
CA PHE A 92 3.16 -3.90 -11.96
C PHE A 92 3.77 -3.37 -10.65
N LEU A 93 3.54 -2.11 -10.34
CA LEU A 93 4.19 -1.45 -9.20
C LEU A 93 3.40 -1.65 -7.90
N LEU A 94 2.07 -1.71 -7.97
CA LEU A 94 1.19 -1.85 -6.81
C LEU A 94 0.53 -3.23 -6.71
N GLY A 95 0.47 -4.00 -7.80
CA GLY A 95 -0.11 -5.35 -7.80
C GLY A 95 0.57 -6.30 -6.81
N PRO A 96 1.92 -6.32 -6.69
CA PRO A 96 2.59 -7.14 -5.69
C PRO A 96 2.17 -6.83 -4.25
N SER A 97 1.94 -5.55 -3.89
CA SER A 97 1.48 -5.19 -2.54
C SER A 97 0.07 -5.67 -2.28
N LEU A 98 -0.82 -5.60 -3.27
CA LEU A 98 -2.19 -6.14 -3.19
C LEU A 98 -2.19 -7.65 -3.04
N LEU A 99 -1.40 -8.37 -3.86
CA LEU A 99 -1.28 -9.83 -3.79
C LEU A 99 -0.76 -10.28 -2.43
N LEU A 100 0.19 -9.55 -1.84
CA LEU A 100 0.69 -9.81 -0.50
C LEU A 100 -0.38 -9.57 0.58
N ALA A 101 -1.16 -8.49 0.48
CA ALA A 101 -2.26 -8.23 1.40
C ALA A 101 -3.35 -9.31 1.33
N LEU A 102 -3.71 -9.74 0.13
CA LEU A 102 -4.65 -10.84 -0.11
C LEU A 102 -4.08 -12.18 0.40
N TRP A 103 -2.80 -12.46 0.16
CA TRP A 103 -2.17 -13.66 0.69
C TRP A 103 -2.29 -13.71 2.22
N VAL A 104 -1.96 -12.60 2.90
CA VAL A 104 -2.09 -12.50 4.36
C VAL A 104 -3.53 -12.76 4.82
N LEU A 105 -4.54 -12.38 4.03
CA LEU A 105 -5.95 -12.72 4.29
C LEU A 105 -6.22 -14.22 4.13
N PHE A 106 -5.77 -14.85 3.04
CA PHE A 106 -6.10 -16.25 2.72
C PHE A 106 -5.26 -17.30 3.46
N LYS A 107 -4.05 -16.96 3.92
CA LYS A 107 -3.21 -17.88 4.71
C LYS A 107 -3.76 -18.12 6.13
N VAL A 108 -4.77 -17.35 6.54
CA VAL A 108 -5.49 -17.51 7.80
C VAL A 108 -6.68 -18.43 7.56
N LYS A 109 -6.40 -19.74 7.44
CA LYS A 109 -7.35 -20.82 7.69
C LYS A 109 -6.75 -21.71 8.76
#